data_AF-A0A2A2Q184-F1
#
_entry.id   AF-A0A2A2Q184-F1
#
_cell.length_a   1.000
_cell.length_b   1.000
_cell.length_c   1.000
_cell.angle_alpha   90.00
_cell.angle_beta   90.00
_cell.angle_gamma   90.00
#
_symmetry.space_group_name_H-M   'P 1'
#
loop_
_entity.id
_entity.type
_entity.pdbx_description
1 polymer ?
#
loop_
_entity_poly.entity_id
_entity_poly.type
_entity_poly.pdbx_seq_one_letter_code
_entity_poly.pdbx_strand_id
1 'polypeptide(L)' 'MVLWHLLKAAGFRKLIVVHVDHGLRGAESTGDADLVAATAASSGDEVEIRQVAVAAEAKRQKQSLETMAREL' A
#
# COMPACT_ATOMS: atom_id res chain seq x y z
N MET A 1 -4.35 8.70 -2.97
CA MET A 1 -3.54 9.95 -2.86
C MET A 1 -4.30 11.14 -2.25
N VAL A 2 -5.61 11.32 -2.47
CA VAL A 2 -6.36 12.49 -1.94
C VAL A 2 -6.28 12.64 -0.42
N LEU A 3 -6.46 11.55 0.34
CA LEU A 3 -6.39 11.58 1.81
C LEU A 3 -5.06 12.16 2.31
N TRP A 4 -3.94 11.72 1.74
CA TRP A 4 -2.62 12.19 2.12
C TRP A 4 -2.44 13.69 1.84
N HIS A 5 -2.89 14.19 0.69
CA HIS A 5 -2.90 15.63 0.41
C HIS A 5 -3.73 16.43 1.43
N LEU A 6 -4.90 15.91 1.80
CA LEU A 6 -5.77 16.55 2.80
C LEU A 6 -5.13 16.59 4.18
N LEU A 7 -4.43 15.52 4.59
CA LEU A 7 -3.68 15.50 5.86
C LEU A 7 -2.55 16.54 5.85
N LYS A 8 -1.80 16.65 4.75
CA LYS A 8 -0.77 17.71 4.63
C LYS A 8 -1.39 19.11 4.68
N ALA A 9 -2.51 19.32 3.97
CA ALA A 9 -3.23 20.59 3.97
C ALA A 9 -3.81 20.96 5.35
N ALA A 10 -4.21 19.95 6.14
CA ALA A 10 -4.65 20.13 7.52
C ALA A 10 -3.50 20.42 8.50
N GLY A 11 -2.24 20.42 8.05
CA GLY A 11 -1.07 20.79 8.84
C GLY A 11 -0.35 19.63 9.52
N PHE A 12 -0.67 18.38 9.18
CA PHE A 12 0.10 17.23 9.65
C PHE A 12 1.47 17.20 8.95
N ARG A 13 2.55 17.21 9.74
CA ARG A 13 3.94 17.34 9.24
C ARG A 13 4.80 16.09 9.40
N LYS A 14 4.35 15.12 10.21
CA LYS A 14 5.05 13.85 10.45
C LYS A 14 4.16 12.72 9.95
N LEU A 15 4.14 12.54 8.64
CA LEU A 15 3.37 11.50 7.98
C LEU A 15 4.33 10.45 7.43
N ILE A 16 3.99 9.18 7.64
CA ILE A 16 4.64 8.04 7.00
C ILE A 16 3.60 7.44 6.06
N VAL A 17 3.95 7.32 4.78
CA VAL A 17 3.10 6.71 3.77
C VAL A 17 3.32 5.20 3.82
N VAL A 18 2.25 4.43 3.98
CA VAL A 18 2.33 2.96 3.99
C VAL A 18 1.51 2.40 2.84
N HIS A 19 2.12 1.54 2.03
CA HIS A 19 1.44 0.80 0.97
C HIS A 19 1.68 -0.70 1.11
N VAL A 20 0.58 -1.46 1.08
CA VAL A 20 0.61 -2.92 1.07
C VAL A 20 0.29 -3.38 -0.34
N ASP A 21 1.29 -3.93 -1.02
CA ASP A 21 1.14 -4.55 -2.33
C ASP A 21 0.70 -6.00 -2.12
N HIS A 22 -0.59 -6.27 -2.33
CA HIS A 22 -1.18 -7.60 -2.19
C HIS A 22 -0.88 -8.55 -3.37
N GLY A 23 -0.21 -8.07 -4.43
CA GLY A 23 0.25 -8.88 -5.57
C GLY A 23 -0.86 -9.53 -6.41
N LEU A 24 -2.12 -9.13 -6.24
CA LEU A 24 -3.27 -9.79 -6.88
C LEU A 24 -3.47 -9.34 -8.34
N ARG A 25 -2.86 -8.21 -8.72
CA ARG A 25 -3.02 -7.60 -10.05
C ARG A 25 -1.75 -7.63 -10.90
N GLY A 26 -0.76 -8.44 -10.50
CA GLY A 26 0.50 -8.58 -11.24
C GLY A 26 1.18 -7.22 -11.47
N ALA A 27 1.44 -6.87 -12.73
CA ALA A 27 2.14 -5.65 -13.10
C ALA A 27 1.43 -4.35 -12.66
N GLU A 28 0.10 -4.33 -12.58
CA GLU A 28 -0.62 -3.16 -12.08
C GLU A 28 -0.33 -2.92 -10.59
N SER A 29 -0.18 -4.00 -9.81
CA SER A 29 0.19 -3.96 -8.39
C SER A 29 1.56 -3.30 -8.20
N THR A 30 2.52 -3.65 -9.05
CA THR A 30 3.86 -3.02 -9.05
C THR A 30 3.79 -1.54 -9.44
N GLY A 31 2.98 -1.20 -10.45
CA GLY A 31 2.77 0.19 -10.87
C GLY A 31 2.18 1.07 -9.76
N ASP A 32 1.25 0.53 -8.98
CA ASP A 32 0.68 1.22 -7.81
C ASP A 32 1.76 1.49 -6.74
N ALA A 33 2.60 0.49 -6.42
CA ALA A 33 3.69 0.65 -5.46
C ALA A 33 4.71 1.70 -5.90
N ASP A 34 5.12 1.66 -7.18
CA ASP A 34 6.06 2.63 -7.76
C ASP A 34 5.51 4.05 -7.75
N LEU A 35 4.22 4.22 -8.09
CA LEU A 35 3.55 5.51 -8.04
C LEU A 35 3.55 6.08 -6.61
N VAL A 36 3.25 5.25 -5.61
CA VAL A 36 3.26 5.66 -4.20
C VAL A 36 4.66 6.07 -3.76
N ALA A 37 5.68 5.27 -4.07
CA ALA A 37 7.07 5.55 -3.73
C ALA A 37 7.52 6.90 -4.31
N ALA A 38 7.32 7.09 -5.61
CA ALA A 38 7.73 8.32 -6.30
C ALA A 38 7.01 9.56 -5.75
N THR A 39 5.72 9.43 -5.46
CA THR A 39 4.88 10.51 -4.93
C THR A 39 5.29 10.92 -3.51
N ALA A 40 5.58 9.95 -2.63
CA ALA A 40 6.07 10.23 -1.28
C ALA A 40 7.46 10.89 -1.30
N ALA A 41 8.37 10.34 -2.13
CA ALA A 41 9.72 10.87 -2.31
C ALA A 41 9.71 12.32 -2.82
N SER A 42 8.88 12.65 -3.82
CA SER A 42 8.77 14.02 -4.35
C SER A 42 8.26 15.03 -3.31
N SER A 43 7.65 14.55 -2.24
CA SER A 43 7.02 15.34 -1.19
C SER A 43 7.80 15.35 0.12
N GLY A 44 8.96 14.67 0.16
CA GLY A 44 9.83 14.56 1.32
C GLY A 44 9.28 13.71 2.47
N ASP A 45 8.26 12.89 2.21
CA ASP A 45 7.66 12.02 3.22
C ASP A 45 8.32 10.64 3.22
N GLU A 46 8.43 10.03 4.40
CA GLU A 46 8.88 8.65 4.54
C GLU A 46 7.84 7.69 3.95
N VAL A 47 8.30 6.61 3.30
CA VAL A 47 7.44 5.64 2.67
C VAL A 47 7.88 4.21 2.99
N GLU A 48 6.92 3.40 3.43
CA GLU A 48 7.06 1.97 3.64
C GLU A 48 6.20 1.21 2.64
N ILE A 49 6.83 0.31 1.88
CA ILE A 49 6.15 -0.57 0.94
C ILE A 49 6.39 -2.00 1.38
N ARG A 50 5.29 -2.75 1.53
CA ARG A 50 5.34 -4.15 1.88
C ARG A 50 4.59 -4.98 0.86
N GLN A 51 5.28 -5.92 0.24
CA GLN A 51 4.66 -6.90 -0.62
C GLN A 51 4.19 -8.11 0.19
N VAL A 52 2.98 -8.58 -0.10
CA VAL A 52 2.33 -9.68 0.60
C VAL A 52 1.70 -10.65 -0.41
N ALA A 53 2.01 -11.93 -0.29
CA ALA A 53 1.48 -12.98 -1.17
C ALA A 53 0.07 -13.43 -0.76
N VAL A 54 -0.90 -12.51 -0.77
CA VAL A 54 -2.28 -12.72 -0.26
C VAL A 54 -2.94 -13.95 -0.90
N ALA A 55 -2.82 -14.14 -2.22
CA ALA A 55 -3.44 -15.28 -2.89
C ALA A 55 -2.87 -16.64 -2.45
N ALA A 56 -1.55 -16.72 -2.29
CA ALA A 56 -0.89 -17.94 -1.84
C ALA A 56 -1.33 -18.27 -0.40
N GLU A 57 -1.44 -17.24 0.44
CA GLU A 57 -1.83 -17.40 1.83
C GLU A 57 -3.30 -17.78 2.01
N ALA A 58 -4.21 -17.12 1.29
CA ALA A 58 -5.63 -17.43 1.32
C ALA A 58 -5.88 -18.89 0.91
N LYS A 59 -5.18 -19.37 -0.13
CA LYS A 59 -5.24 -20.77 -0.57
C LYS A 59 -4.73 -21.73 0.51
N ARG A 60 -3.63 -21.39 1.19
CA ARG A 60 -3.05 -22.22 2.25
C ARG A 60 -4.00 -22.36 3.45
N GLN A 61 -4.62 -21.27 3.86
CA GLN A 61 -5.51 -21.22 5.03
C GLN A 61 -6.98 -21.52 4.72
N LYS A 62 -7.33 -21.72 3.45
CA LYS A 62 -8.72 -21.91 2.98
C LYS A 62 -9.65 -20.76 3.41
N GLN A 63 -9.11 -19.53 3.44
CA GLN A 63 -9.84 -18.31 3.73
C GLN A 63 -10.17 -17.56 2.42
N SER A 64 -11.13 -16.64 2.50
CA SER A 64 -11.42 -15.75 1.37
C SER A 64 -10.25 -14.80 1.10
N LEU A 65 -10.09 -14.37 -0.15
CA LEU A 65 -9.06 -13.37 -0.52
C LEU A 65 -9.23 -12.06 0.24
N GLU A 66 -10.48 -11.60 0.42
CA GLU A 66 -10.77 -10.34 1.12
C GLU A 66 -10.41 -10.43 2.61
N THR A 67 -10.76 -11.54 3.26
CA THR A 67 -10.38 -11.80 4.66
C THR A 67 -8.87 -11.82 4.81
N MET A 68 -8.17 -12.57 3.93
CA MET A 68 -6.72 -12.68 3.99
C MET A 68 -6.03 -11.33 3.72
N ALA A 69 -6.51 -10.56 2.74
CA ALA A 69 -5.98 -9.22 2.44
C ALA A 69 -6.16 -8.22 3.60
N ARG A 70 -7.17 -8.44 4.45
CA ARG A 70 -7.44 -7.60 5.62
C ARG A 70 -6.61 -7.99 6.84
N GLU A 71 -6.21 -9.24 6.95
CA GLU A 71 -5.47 -9.78 8.11
C GLU A 71 -3.95 -9.61 7.98
N LEU A 72 -3.41 -9.48 6.76
CA LEU A 72 -1.97 -9.32 6.48
C LEU A 72 -1.57 -7.87 6.21
#